data_AF-A0A6M8AZ01-F1
#
_entry.id   AF-A0A6M8AZ01-F1
#
_cell.length_a   1.000
_cell.length_b   1.000
_cell.length_c   1.000
_cell.angle_alpha   90.00
_cell.angle_beta   90.00
_cell.angle_gamma   90.00
#
_symmetry.space_group_name_H-M   'P 1'
#
loop_
_entity.id
_entity.type
_entity.pdbx_description
1 polymer ?
#
loop_
_entity_poly.entity_id
_entity_poly.type
_entity_poly.pdbx_seq_one_letter_code
_entity_poly.pdbx_strand_id
1 'polypeptide(L)'
;MLSAGGFMTWFSSKQQLLDMVHDRMEAGPDRNRLAAKISQTWGGEIGAPLQIRGYKATLRSPDEVVVTLAVVQAGDSRLVSWPLTMVWSEGDWRVRVPNNEAWGEEAITSLEAAGMSPWQ
;
A
#
# COMPACT_ATOMS: atom_id res chain seq x y z
N MET A 1 1.65 -6.45 18.17
CA MET A 1 2.42 -5.63 17.20
C MET A 1 2.33 -6.31 15.86
N LEU A 2 1.60 -5.73 14.91
CA LEU A 2 1.63 -6.20 13.54
C LEU A 2 2.92 -5.61 12.93
N SER A 3 3.82 -6.47 12.49
CA SER A 3 5.01 -6.04 11.77
C SER A 3 4.60 -5.58 10.36
N ALA A 4 5.46 -4.83 9.67
CA ALA A 4 5.22 -4.45 8.27
C ALA A 4 4.79 -5.66 7.40
N GLY A 5 5.34 -6.86 7.65
CA GLY A 5 4.92 -8.09 6.97
C GLY A 5 3.45 -8.48 7.21
N GLY A 6 2.92 -8.25 8.41
CA GLY A 6 1.51 -8.48 8.73
C GLY A 6 0.57 -7.50 8.00
N PHE A 7 0.97 -6.23 7.91
CA PHE A 7 0.25 -5.23 7.10
C PHE A 7 0.22 -5.63 5.62
N MET A 8 1.34 -6.12 5.10
CA MET A 8 1.49 -6.50 3.70
C MET A 8 0.64 -7.70 3.29
N THR A 9 0.58 -8.73 4.13
CA THR A 9 -0.35 -9.86 3.94
C THR A 9 -1.79 -9.38 3.92
N TRP A 10 -2.15 -8.43 4.79
CA TRP A 10 -3.50 -7.89 4.90
C TRP A 10 -3.88 -6.96 3.73
N PHE A 11 -2.97 -6.11 3.23
CA PHE A 11 -3.16 -5.25 2.06
C PHE A 11 -3.52 -6.05 0.79
N SER A 12 -2.96 -7.26 0.65
CA SER A 12 -3.27 -8.15 -0.48
C SER A 12 -4.71 -8.69 -0.47
N SER A 13 -5.40 -8.67 0.69
CA SER A 13 -6.66 -9.39 0.87
C SER A 13 -7.92 -8.64 0.36
N LYS A 14 -7.83 -7.33 0.08
CA LYS A 14 -8.88 -6.44 -0.49
C LYS A 14 -10.30 -6.50 0.13
N GLN A 15 -10.60 -7.35 1.10
CA GLN A 15 -11.95 -7.56 1.61
C GLN A 15 -12.49 -6.40 2.46
N GLN A 16 -11.65 -5.45 2.88
CA GLN A 16 -12.02 -4.37 3.81
C GLN A 16 -11.25 -3.05 3.55
N LEU A 17 -11.22 -2.56 2.31
CA LEU A 17 -10.55 -1.30 1.94
C LEU A 17 -11.02 -0.05 2.73
N LEU A 18 -12.23 -0.02 3.31
CA LEU A 18 -12.71 1.10 4.15
C LEU A 18 -12.20 1.00 5.58
N ASP A 19 -12.26 -0.21 6.16
CA ASP A 19 -11.67 -0.48 7.47
C ASP A 19 -10.13 -0.32 7.41
N MET A 20 -9.50 -0.59 6.26
CA MET A 20 -8.08 -0.30 5.98
C MET A 20 -7.75 1.17 6.22
N VAL A 21 -8.57 2.04 5.66
CA VAL A 21 -8.28 3.48 5.66
C VAL A 21 -8.33 4.01 7.07
N HIS A 22 -9.28 3.56 7.88
CA HIS A 22 -9.41 4.03 9.25
C HIS A 22 -8.42 3.38 10.22
N ASP A 23 -8.15 2.08 10.09
CA ASP A 23 -7.29 1.32 11.02
C ASP A 23 -5.79 1.47 10.70
N ARG A 24 -5.44 1.57 9.41
CA ARG A 24 -4.04 1.43 8.95
C ARG A 24 -3.43 2.68 8.37
N MET A 25 -4.19 3.76 8.18
CA MET A 25 -3.62 5.01 7.68
C MET A 25 -3.46 6.04 8.79
N GLU A 26 -2.41 6.86 8.65
CA GLU A 26 -2.12 7.95 9.57
C GLU A 26 -3.35 8.86 9.69
N ALA A 27 -3.76 9.17 10.92
CA ALA A 27 -4.89 10.05 11.13
C ALA A 27 -4.57 11.44 10.58
N GLY A 28 -5.44 11.97 9.73
CA GLY A 28 -5.21 13.26 9.11
C GLY A 28 -6.25 13.64 8.06
N PRO A 29 -6.18 14.89 7.56
CA PRO A 29 -7.11 15.38 6.53
C PRO A 29 -7.05 14.54 5.24
N ASP A 30 -5.86 14.06 4.86
CA ASP A 30 -5.68 13.24 3.66
C ASP A 30 -6.36 11.87 3.77
N ARG A 31 -6.25 11.22 4.93
CA ARG A 31 -7.00 9.98 5.23
C ARG A 31 -8.50 10.21 5.17
N ASN A 32 -8.99 11.29 5.78
CA ASN A 32 -10.42 11.58 5.82
C ASN A 32 -10.96 11.89 4.41
N ARG A 33 -10.19 12.60 3.58
CA ARG A 33 -10.52 12.83 2.17
C ARG A 33 -10.57 11.51 1.39
N LEU A 34 -9.59 10.63 1.59
CA LEU A 34 -9.57 9.31 0.93
C LEU A 34 -10.76 8.45 1.37
N ALA A 35 -11.07 8.41 2.67
CA ALA A 35 -12.23 7.69 3.19
C ALA A 35 -13.55 8.19 2.57
N ALA A 36 -13.71 9.51 2.47
CA ALA A 36 -14.87 10.13 1.83
C ALA A 36 -14.95 9.82 0.33
N LYS A 37 -13.81 9.82 -0.39
CA LYS A 37 -13.77 9.45 -1.80
C LYS A 37 -14.16 7.99 -1.98
N ILE A 38 -13.56 7.11 -1.20
CA ILE A 38 -13.84 5.68 -1.21
C ILE A 38 -15.32 5.42 -0.89
N SER A 39 -15.90 6.04 0.15
CA SER A 39 -17.32 5.86 0.46
C SER A 39 -18.27 6.35 -0.65
N GLN A 40 -17.84 7.32 -1.46
CA GLN A 40 -18.62 7.85 -2.59
C GLN A 40 -18.44 7.07 -3.89
N THR A 41 -17.25 6.49 -4.14
CA THR A 41 -16.93 5.76 -5.39
C THR A 41 -17.01 4.24 -5.25
N TRP A 42 -17.06 3.72 -4.03
CA TRP A 42 -17.15 2.28 -3.80
C TRP A 42 -18.57 1.78 -4.11
N GLY A 43 -18.72 1.13 -5.26
CA GLY A 43 -19.98 0.49 -5.70
C GLY A 43 -20.21 -0.95 -5.23
N GLY A 44 -19.31 -1.50 -4.41
CA GLY A 44 -19.37 -2.88 -3.89
C GLY A 44 -18.45 -3.83 -4.63
N GLU A 45 -17.89 -3.40 -5.77
CA GLU A 45 -17.03 -4.23 -6.60
C GLU A 45 -15.66 -4.44 -5.95
N ILE A 46 -15.37 -5.71 -5.67
CA ILE A 46 -14.04 -6.18 -5.32
C ILE A 46 -13.24 -6.23 -6.62
N GLY A 47 -12.58 -5.14 -7.00
CA GLY A 47 -11.68 -5.15 -8.15
C GLY A 47 -10.64 -6.27 -8.00
N ALA A 48 -10.21 -6.88 -9.11
CA ALA A 48 -9.38 -8.10 -9.09
C ALA A 48 -8.23 -8.03 -8.06
N PRO A 49 -7.98 -9.10 -7.29
CA PRO A 49 -7.02 -9.08 -6.20
C PRO A 49 -5.62 -8.70 -6.70
N LEU A 50 -4.89 -7.93 -5.89
CA LEU A 50 -3.49 -7.60 -6.18
C LEU A 50 -2.62 -8.70 -5.59
N GLN A 51 -1.77 -9.30 -6.42
CA GLN A 51 -0.75 -10.24 -5.99
C GLN A 51 0.56 -9.49 -5.77
N ILE A 52 1.10 -9.60 -4.56
CA ILE A 52 2.40 -9.02 -4.24
C ILE A 52 3.48 -9.96 -4.77
N ARG A 53 4.35 -9.43 -5.61
CA ARG A 53 5.46 -10.19 -6.23
C ARG A 53 6.79 -9.86 -5.59
N GLY A 54 6.94 -8.65 -5.05
CA GLY A 54 8.15 -8.22 -4.38
C GLY A 54 7.99 -6.92 -3.62
N TYR A 55 9.04 -6.55 -2.90
CA TYR A 55 9.07 -5.36 -2.08
C TYR A 55 10.49 -4.79 -1.97
N LYS A 56 10.57 -3.50 -1.64
CA LYS A 56 11.79 -2.80 -1.24
C LYS A 56 11.45 -1.83 -0.13
N ALA A 57 12.15 -1.91 0.99
CA ALA A 57 12.00 -0.97 2.10
C ALA A 57 13.18 0.00 2.13
N THR A 58 12.90 1.29 2.20
CA THR A 58 13.88 2.36 2.35
C THR A 58 13.58 3.14 3.61
N LEU A 59 14.39 2.96 4.65
CA LEU A 59 14.26 3.71 5.89
C LEU A 59 14.61 5.18 5.65
N ARG A 60 13.70 6.10 5.96
CA ARG A 60 13.91 7.55 5.87
C ARG A 60 14.32 8.12 7.20
N SER A 61 13.72 7.63 8.28
CA SER A 61 14.02 7.99 9.67
C SER A 61 13.60 6.83 10.60
N PRO A 62 13.89 6.88 11.92
CA PRO A 62 13.42 5.86 12.86
C PRO A 62 11.89 5.65 12.84
N ASP A 63 11.14 6.71 12.55
CA ASP A 63 9.67 6.72 12.57
C ASP A 63 9.06 6.77 11.15
N GLU A 64 9.87 6.68 10.10
CA GLU A 64 9.39 6.75 8.71
C GLU A 64 10.15 5.79 7.78
N VAL A 65 9.40 4.95 7.08
CA VAL A 65 9.92 4.01 6.07
C VAL A 65 9.08 4.10 4.81
N VAL A 66 9.73 4.11 3.65
CA VAL A 66 9.06 3.96 2.36
C VAL A 66 9.14 2.50 1.93
N VAL A 67 8.00 1.84 1.82
CA VAL A 67 7.88 0.48 1.32
C VAL A 67 7.36 0.53 -0.10
N THR A 68 8.19 0.22 -1.08
CA THR A 68 7.79 0.07 -2.48
C THR A 68 7.40 -1.37 -2.75
N LEU A 69 6.20 -1.58 -3.26
CA LEU A 69 5.64 -2.88 -3.55
C LEU A 69 5.61 -3.11 -5.04
N ALA A 70 6.02 -4.29 -5.49
CA ALA A 70 5.72 -4.76 -6.83
C ALA A 70 4.47 -5.64 -6.79
N VAL A 71 3.45 -5.24 -7.52
CA VAL A 71 2.16 -5.93 -7.58
C VAL A 71 1.75 -6.25 -9.00
N VAL A 72 0.98 -7.31 -9.16
CA VAL A 72 0.31 -7.70 -10.39
C VAL A 72 -1.17 -7.83 -10.10
N GLN A 73 -2.03 -7.28 -10.95
CA GLN A 73 -3.46 -7.53 -10.85
C GLN A 73 -3.76 -8.96 -11.29
N ALA A 74 -4.60 -9.69 -10.54
CA ALA A 74 -4.95 -11.05 -10.92
C ALA A 74 -5.56 -11.10 -12.32
N GLY A 75 -5.00 -11.95 -13.18
CA GLY A 75 -5.36 -12.04 -14.60
C GLY A 75 -4.56 -11.11 -15.53
N ASP A 76 -3.70 -10.25 -14.98
CA ASP A 76 -2.72 -9.45 -15.73
C ASP A 76 -1.31 -10.05 -15.61
N SER A 77 -0.42 -9.65 -16.51
CA SER A 77 1.02 -9.90 -16.46
C SER A 77 1.83 -8.63 -16.19
N ARG A 78 1.20 -7.45 -16.25
CA ARG A 78 1.86 -6.16 -16.02
C ARG A 78 2.24 -6.02 -14.55
N LEU A 79 3.53 -5.82 -14.34
CA LEU A 79 4.11 -5.54 -13.03
C LEU A 79 4.15 -4.03 -12.81
N VAL A 80 3.55 -3.57 -11.72
CA VAL A 80 3.56 -2.17 -11.31
C VAL A 80 4.13 -2.03 -9.91
N SER A 81 4.86 -0.95 -9.67
CA SER A 81 5.42 -0.58 -8.38
C SER A 81 4.60 0.52 -7.71
N TRP A 82 4.26 0.33 -6.44
CA TRP A 82 3.55 1.28 -5.59
C TRP A 82 4.39 1.65 -4.36
N PRO A 83 4.87 2.90 -4.24
CA PRO A 83 5.52 3.39 -3.03
C PRO A 83 4.49 3.75 -1.95
N LEU A 84 4.58 3.08 -0.80
CA LEU A 84 3.80 3.38 0.39
C LEU A 84 4.71 4.04 1.43
N THR A 85 4.39 5.26 1.82
CA THR A 85 5.06 5.89 2.97
C THR A 85 4.40 5.37 4.24
N MET A 86 5.16 4.71 5.09
CA MET A 86 4.71 4.22 6.40
C MET A 86 5.37 5.03 7.51
N VAL A 87 4.59 5.37 8.51
CA VAL A 87 5.00 6.18 9.66
C VAL A 87 4.68 5.43 10.94
N TRP A 88 5.59 5.48 11.92
CA TRP A 88 5.35 4.91 13.23
C TRP A 88 4.43 5.84 14.02
N SER A 89 3.26 5.35 14.41
CA SER A 89 2.25 6.15 15.10
C SER A 89 1.45 5.26 16.03
N GLU A 90 1.30 5.69 17.29
CA GLU A 90 0.49 4.98 18.29
C GLU A 90 0.89 3.49 18.49
N GLY A 91 2.17 3.17 18.31
CA GLY A 91 2.71 1.83 18.54
C GLY A 91 2.52 0.84 17.39
N ASP A 92 2.11 1.31 16.21
CA ASP A 92 2.03 0.54 14.98
C ASP A 92 2.50 1.36 13.76
N TRP A 93 2.84 0.68 12.66
CA TRP A 93 3.13 1.34 11.40
C TRP A 93 1.83 1.67 10.66
N ARG A 94 1.67 2.93 10.26
CA ARG A 94 0.51 3.43 9.51
C ARG A 94 0.93 3.99 8.16
N VAL A 95 0.12 3.81 7.13
CA VAL A 95 0.36 4.39 5.80
C VAL A 95 -0.03 5.87 5.80
N ARG A 96 0.88 6.74 5.40
CA ARG A 96 0.58 8.14 5.13
C ARG A 96 -0.04 8.26 3.74
N VAL A 97 -1.24 8.80 3.68
CA VAL A 97 -1.93 9.08 2.41
C VAL A 97 -1.23 10.25 1.72
N PRO A 98 -0.84 10.12 0.44
CA PRO A 98 -0.23 11.21 -0.30
C PRO A 98 -1.21 12.38 -0.47
N ASN A 99 -0.70 13.60 -0.34
CA ASN A 99 -1.52 14.81 -0.40
C ASN A 99 -2.06 15.12 -1.81
N ASN A 100 -1.49 14.51 -2.86
CA ASN A 100 -1.74 14.83 -4.27
C ASN A 100 -2.53 13.74 -5.04
N GLU A 101 -3.22 12.83 -4.35
CA GLU A 101 -3.97 11.69 -4.94
C GLU A 101 -3.14 10.70 -5.79
N ALA A 102 -1.89 11.03 -6.08
CA ALA A 102 -0.96 10.20 -6.84
C ALA A 102 -0.14 9.35 -5.86
N TRP A 103 -0.39 8.04 -5.88
CA TRP A 103 0.36 7.06 -5.09
C TRP A 103 1.74 6.73 -5.67
N GLY A 104 2.16 7.40 -6.75
CA GLY A 104 3.45 7.18 -7.40
C GLY A 104 3.56 5.83 -8.11
N GLU A 105 2.46 5.35 -8.71
CA GLU A 105 2.47 4.12 -9.50
C GLU A 105 3.42 4.24 -10.70
N GLU A 106 4.31 3.26 -10.84
CA GLU A 106 5.21 3.15 -11.98
C GLU A 106 5.19 1.72 -12.54
N ALA A 107 5.30 1.56 -13.86
CA ALA A 107 5.47 0.23 -14.44
C ALA A 107 6.93 -0.21 -14.29
N ILE A 108 7.16 -1.46 -13.89
CA ILE A 108 8.49 -2.03 -13.78
C ILE A 108 8.62 -3.27 -14.65
N THR A 109 9.80 -3.46 -15.27
CA THR A 109 10.04 -4.57 -16.18
C THR A 109 10.29 -5.89 -15.44
N SER A 110 10.94 -5.84 -14.28
CA SER A 110 11.18 -6.99 -13.40
C SER A 110 11.51 -6.54 -11.98
N LEU A 111 11.42 -7.45 -11.00
CA LEU A 111 11.83 -7.19 -9.62
C LEU A 111 13.32 -6.88 -9.51
N GLU A 112 14.15 -7.62 -10.25
CA GLU A 112 15.60 -7.47 -10.27
C GLU A 112 16.02 -6.10 -10.80
N ALA A 113 15.45 -5.66 -11.93
CA ALA A 113 15.74 -4.35 -12.51
C ALA A 113 15.34 -3.20 -11.58
N ALA A 114 14.31 -3.40 -10.75
CA ALA A 114 13.86 -2.44 -9.75
C ALA A 114 14.61 -2.56 -8.40
N GLY A 115 15.54 -3.51 -8.26
CA GLY A 115 16.28 -3.79 -7.03
C GLY A 115 15.37 -4.20 -5.87
N MET A 116 14.31 -4.95 -6.16
CA MET A 116 13.32 -5.41 -5.20
C MET A 116 13.55 -6.87 -4.81
N SER A 117 13.28 -7.18 -3.55
CA SER A 117 13.29 -8.55 -3.04
C SER A 117 11.98 -9.25 -3.42
N PRO A 118 12.00 -10.54 -3.82
CA PRO A 118 10.79 -11.29 -4.04
C PRO A 118 9.98 -11.42 -2.75
N TRP A 119 8.65 -11.39 -2.90
CA TRP A 119 7.71 -11.66 -1.82
C TRP A 119 7.57 -13.18 -1.68
N GLN A 120 7.87 -13.73 -0.50
CA GLN A 120 7.82 -15.16 -0.19
C GLN A 120 6.71 -15.47 0.81
#